data_AF-A0A448YYA2-F1
#
_entry.id   AF-A0A448YYA2-F1
#
_cell.length_a   1.000
_cell.length_b   1.000
_cell.length_c   1.000
_cell.angle_alpha   90.00
_cell.angle_beta   90.00
_cell.angle_gamma   90.00
#
_symmetry.space_group_name_H-M   'P 1'
#
loop_
_entity.id
_entity.type
_entity.pdbx_description
1 polymer ?
#
loop_
_entity_poly.entity_id
_entity_poly.type
_entity_poly.pdbx_seq_one_letter_code
_entity_poly.pdbx_strand_id
1 'polypeptide(L)'
;MAGPSPDWFTGIYNFSPLDPTQQFWYQSFEIATYPWDAGTEQGTTYSINNNPEVPHQPIFRLTRDTVPASGILLDPTRTEVLPVATWSCALDGIGSGRALKKEGAAFQPETTIQSLCGGNRNLSEEEEAPSAGLRGTTRN
;
A
#
# COMPACT_ATOMS: atom_id res chain seq x y z
N MET A 1 -7.96 -5.37 13.87
CA MET A 1 -8.82 -4.34 14.47
C MET A 1 -7.98 -3.50 15.41
N ALA A 2 -8.09 -2.17 15.34
CA ALA A 2 -7.42 -1.24 16.25
C ALA A 2 -8.40 -0.89 17.38
N GLY A 3 -8.50 -1.76 18.40
CA GLY A 3 -9.55 -1.68 19.43
C GLY A 3 -9.14 -0.98 20.73
N PRO A 4 -10.10 -0.37 21.46
CA PRO A 4 -11.51 -0.20 21.08
C PRO A 4 -11.66 0.89 20.01
N SER A 5 -12.42 0.67 18.95
CA SER A 5 -12.76 1.67 17.92
C SER A 5 -14.10 1.31 17.30
N PRO A 6 -14.74 2.23 16.53
CA PRO A 6 -15.96 1.92 15.81
C PRO A 6 -15.73 0.72 14.89
N ASP A 7 -14.91 0.89 13.86
CA ASP A 7 -14.55 -0.21 12.97
C ASP A 7 -13.14 -0.04 12.35
N TRP A 8 -12.26 0.67 13.05
CA TRP A 8 -10.94 0.97 12.53
C TRP A 8 -10.00 -0.24 12.56
N PHE A 9 -9.19 -0.38 11.51
CA PHE A 9 -8.22 -1.45 11.38
C PHE A 9 -6.96 -1.00 10.67
N THR A 10 -5.97 -1.90 10.62
CA THR A 10 -4.76 -1.73 9.81
C THR A 10 -4.35 -3.10 9.29
N GLY A 11 -3.64 -3.15 8.17
CA GLY A 11 -3.23 -4.40 7.55
C GLY A 11 -2.59 -4.19 6.19
N ILE A 12 -2.26 -5.31 5.56
CA ILE A 12 -1.61 -5.38 4.26
C ILE A 12 -2.62 -5.93 3.25
N TYR A 13 -2.70 -5.31 2.07
CA TYR A 13 -3.50 -5.80 0.96
C TYR A 13 -2.61 -6.05 -0.26
N ASN A 14 -2.76 -7.23 -0.86
CA ASN A 14 -2.12 -7.61 -2.13
C ASN A 14 -0.58 -7.41 -2.17
N PHE A 15 0.11 -7.65 -1.06
CA PHE A 15 1.57 -7.64 -1.04
C PHE A 15 2.13 -8.97 -1.54
N SER A 16 3.04 -8.91 -2.52
CA SER A 16 3.78 -10.06 -3.02
C SER A 16 5.19 -10.10 -2.40
N PRO A 17 5.58 -11.16 -1.68
CA PRO A 17 6.94 -11.33 -1.19
C PRO A 17 7.90 -11.91 -2.26
N LEU A 18 7.46 -12.02 -3.52
CA LEU A 18 8.28 -12.38 -4.67
C LEU A 18 8.78 -11.11 -5.36
N ASP A 19 10.09 -11.03 -5.59
CA ASP A 19 10.69 -9.96 -6.37
C ASP A 19 10.18 -10.00 -7.82
N PRO A 20 9.56 -8.92 -8.33
CA PRO A 20 8.88 -8.95 -9.63
C PRO A 20 9.85 -9.09 -10.80
N THR A 21 11.12 -8.69 -10.64
CA THR A 21 12.11 -8.68 -11.72
C THR A 21 13.00 -9.92 -11.66
N GLN A 22 13.55 -10.22 -10.50
CA GLN A 22 14.55 -11.27 -10.30
C GLN A 22 13.93 -12.62 -9.89
N GLN A 23 12.62 -12.66 -9.59
CA GLN A 23 11.87 -13.90 -9.32
C GLN A 23 12.41 -14.71 -8.12
N PHE A 24 12.94 -14.03 -7.10
CA PHE A 24 13.32 -14.64 -5.82
C PHE A 24 12.36 -14.23 -4.69
N TRP A 25 12.23 -15.07 -3.67
CA TRP A 25 11.45 -14.76 -2.47
C TRP A 25 12.26 -13.93 -1.50
N TYR A 26 11.69 -12.83 -1.00
CA TYR A 26 12.34 -12.04 0.05
C TYR A 26 12.54 -12.89 1.30
N GLN A 27 13.77 -12.95 1.81
CA GLN A 27 14.09 -13.65 3.05
C GLN A 27 13.44 -12.98 4.27
N SER A 28 13.31 -11.65 4.21
CA SER A 28 12.58 -10.84 5.18
C SER A 28 12.12 -9.54 4.56
N PHE A 29 11.03 -8.96 5.09
CA PHE A 29 10.55 -7.64 4.72
C PHE A 29 9.90 -6.95 5.92
N GLU A 30 9.84 -5.62 5.86
CA GLU A 30 9.18 -4.79 6.84
C GLU A 30 8.22 -3.83 6.13
N ILE A 31 6.97 -3.75 6.60
CA ILE A 31 5.93 -2.90 6.00
C ILE A 31 5.26 -2.07 7.09
N ALA A 32 5.34 -0.75 6.96
CA ALA A 32 4.54 0.16 7.77
C ALA A 32 3.10 0.22 7.24
N THR A 33 2.10 0.10 8.11
CA THR A 33 0.69 0.21 7.75
C THR A 33 -0.01 1.33 8.50
N TYR A 34 -1.06 1.82 7.87
CA TYR A 34 -1.82 2.99 8.29
C TYR A 34 -3.24 2.58 8.71
N PRO A 35 -3.96 3.44 9.44
CA PRO A 35 -5.31 3.15 9.86
C PRO A 35 -6.29 3.28 8.68
N TRP A 36 -7.28 2.40 8.67
CA TRP A 36 -8.38 2.32 7.72
C TRP A 36 -9.68 2.25 8.50
N ASP A 37 -10.73 2.82 7.91
CA ASP A 37 -12.11 2.74 8.37
C ASP A 37 -12.84 1.70 7.51
N ALA A 38 -13.64 0.83 8.14
CA ALA A 38 -14.32 -0.25 7.42
C ALA A 38 -15.61 0.22 6.74
N GLY A 39 -16.14 1.39 7.10
CA GLY A 39 -17.35 1.97 6.56
C GLY A 39 -18.64 1.29 7.04
N THR A 40 -18.60 0.68 8.22
CA THR A 40 -19.70 -0.13 8.79
C THR A 40 -20.24 0.41 10.11
N GLU A 41 -19.44 1.16 10.87
CA GLU A 41 -19.82 1.73 12.16
C GLU A 41 -19.39 3.20 12.26
N GLN A 42 -20.31 4.07 12.66
CA GLN A 42 -20.02 5.49 12.86
C GLN A 42 -19.14 5.68 14.09
N GLY A 43 -18.24 6.66 14.08
CA GLY A 43 -17.63 7.11 15.32
C GLY A 43 -16.42 8.00 15.12
N THR A 44 -16.06 8.71 16.19
CA THR A 44 -15.02 9.76 16.13
C THR A 44 -13.92 9.59 17.17
N THR A 45 -14.00 8.52 17.96
CA THR A 45 -13.09 8.21 19.06
C THR A 45 -13.01 6.71 19.28
N TYR A 46 -12.10 6.28 20.15
CA TYR A 46 -11.96 4.90 20.57
C TYR A 46 -13.12 4.46 21.49
N SER A 47 -14.17 3.89 20.89
CA SER A 47 -15.40 3.44 21.57
C SER A 47 -15.96 2.17 20.93
N ILE A 48 -16.65 1.35 21.72
CA ILE A 48 -17.24 0.06 21.31
C ILE A 48 -18.76 0.10 21.06
N ASN A 49 -19.42 1.23 21.31
CA ASN A 49 -20.87 1.38 21.26
C ASN A 49 -21.22 2.56 20.38
N ASN A 50 -21.23 2.36 19.07
CA ASN A 50 -21.64 3.39 18.15
C ASN A 50 -22.76 2.91 17.22
N ASN A 51 -23.35 3.85 16.49
CA ASN A 51 -24.41 3.54 15.54
C ASN A 51 -23.84 2.88 14.29
N PRO A 52 -24.59 1.98 13.62
CA PRO A 52 -24.17 1.46 12.32
C PRO A 52 -24.13 2.56 11.26
N GLU A 53 -23.18 2.48 10.33
CA GLU A 53 -23.10 3.36 9.17
C GLU A 53 -24.05 2.86 8.08
N VAL A 54 -25.10 3.65 7.76
CA VAL A 54 -26.14 3.25 6.80
C VAL A 54 -26.40 4.37 5.78
N PRO A 55 -26.14 4.14 4.47
CA PRO A 55 -25.59 2.93 3.86
C PRO A 55 -24.11 2.72 4.23
N HIS A 56 -23.63 1.46 4.14
CA HIS A 56 -22.20 1.17 4.33
C HIS A 56 -21.36 1.95 3.34
N GLN A 57 -20.19 2.41 3.78
CA GLN A 57 -19.19 3.07 2.96
C GLN A 57 -18.12 2.08 2.48
N PRO A 58 -17.46 2.34 1.34
CA PRO A 58 -16.26 1.60 0.96
C PRO A 58 -15.16 1.76 2.01
N ILE A 59 -14.29 0.77 2.14
CA ILE A 59 -13.07 0.87 2.98
C ILE A 59 -12.23 2.05 2.50
N PHE A 60 -11.84 2.95 3.43
CA PHE A 60 -10.98 4.09 3.11
C PHE A 60 -9.90 4.29 4.17
N ARG A 61 -8.77 4.88 3.74
CA ARG A 61 -7.65 5.18 4.64
C ARG A 61 -7.98 6.43 5.45
N LEU A 62 -7.69 6.37 6.75
CA LEU A 62 -7.74 7.54 7.62
C LEU A 62 -6.45 8.35 7.41
N THR A 63 -6.57 9.47 6.70
CA THR A 63 -5.53 10.46 6.43
C THR A 63 -5.85 11.75 7.17
N ARG A 64 -5.05 12.81 6.97
CA ARG A 64 -5.36 14.14 7.52
C ARG A 64 -6.77 14.63 7.16
N ASP A 65 -7.24 14.31 5.96
CA ASP A 65 -8.49 14.84 5.41
C ASP A 65 -9.71 13.98 5.76
N THR A 66 -9.49 12.72 6.16
CA THR A 66 -10.57 11.75 6.43
C THR A 66 -10.61 11.27 7.88
N VAL A 67 -9.61 11.61 8.70
CA VAL A 67 -9.63 11.37 10.16
C VAL A 67 -10.79 12.15 10.80
N PRO A 68 -11.41 11.64 11.89
CA PRO A 68 -12.41 12.40 12.63
C PRO A 68 -11.92 13.80 13.02
N ALA A 69 -12.84 14.76 13.12
CA ALA A 69 -12.53 16.17 13.41
C ALA A 69 -11.77 16.40 14.74
N SER A 70 -11.79 15.42 15.64
CA SER A 70 -10.96 15.39 16.85
C SER A 70 -9.46 15.37 16.54
N GLY A 71 -9.07 14.91 15.35
CA GLY A 71 -7.67 14.70 14.95
C GLY A 71 -7.01 13.57 15.71
N ILE A 72 -7.78 12.60 16.22
CA ILE A 72 -7.32 11.59 17.19
C ILE A 72 -6.17 10.69 16.68
N LEU A 73 -6.03 10.55 15.36
CA LEU A 73 -4.94 9.78 14.72
C LEU A 73 -3.87 10.67 14.10
N LEU A 74 -3.98 11.99 14.22
CA LEU A 74 -2.98 12.89 13.72
C LEU A 74 -1.76 12.92 14.64
N ASP A 75 -0.61 13.21 14.04
CA ASP A 75 0.60 13.51 14.77
C ASP A 75 0.44 14.80 15.63
N PRO A 76 1.36 15.08 16.57
CA PRO A 76 1.29 16.28 17.41
C PRO A 76 1.23 17.61 16.65
N THR A 77 1.77 17.66 15.42
CA THR A 77 1.71 18.86 14.57
C THR A 77 0.40 18.97 13.78
N ARG A 78 -0.43 17.92 13.81
CA ARG A 78 -1.72 17.82 13.10
C ARG A 78 -1.60 17.93 11.58
N THR A 79 -0.51 17.44 11.02
CA THR A 79 -0.21 17.53 9.60
C THR A 79 -0.38 16.20 8.87
N GLU A 80 -0.22 15.08 9.57
CA GLU A 80 -0.34 13.76 8.96
C GLU A 80 -0.77 12.66 9.94
N VAL A 81 -1.15 11.51 9.38
CA VAL A 81 -1.39 10.27 10.13
C VAL A 81 -0.19 9.37 9.94
N LEU A 82 0.53 9.10 11.04
CA LEU A 82 1.71 8.25 11.06
C LEU A 82 1.33 6.75 10.97
N PRO A 83 2.29 5.87 10.63
CA PRO A 83 2.07 4.43 10.72
C PRO A 83 1.59 4.02 12.10
N VAL A 84 0.57 3.15 12.15
CA VAL A 84 -0.01 2.62 13.39
C VAL A 84 0.47 1.20 13.71
N ALA A 85 1.08 0.53 12.74
CA ALA A 85 1.74 -0.75 12.91
C ALA A 85 2.88 -0.92 11.91
N THR A 86 3.85 -1.75 12.30
CA THR A 86 4.92 -2.20 11.44
C THR A 86 4.91 -3.72 11.44
N TRP A 87 4.77 -4.33 10.26
CA TRP A 87 4.77 -5.77 10.07
C TRP A 87 6.16 -6.20 9.65
N SER A 88 6.82 -7.01 10.48
CA SER A 88 8.06 -7.68 10.13
C SER A 88 7.75 -9.13 9.81
N CYS A 89 8.19 -9.59 8.64
CA CYS A 89 8.08 -10.97 8.22
C CYS A 89 9.46 -11.48 7.84
N ALA A 90 9.78 -12.69 8.26
CA ALA A 90 10.98 -13.40 7.85
C ALA A 90 10.61 -14.85 7.59
N LEU A 91 11.20 -15.45 6.56
CA LEU A 91 11.07 -16.89 6.34
C LEU A 91 11.76 -17.63 7.47
N ASP A 92 11.00 -18.40 8.24
CA ASP A 92 11.53 -19.29 9.26
C ASP A 92 12.38 -20.38 8.59
N GLY A 93 13.69 -20.26 8.71
CA GLY A 93 14.65 -21.32 8.41
C GLY A 93 14.89 -21.61 6.92
N ILE A 94 15.84 -20.89 6.33
CA ILE A 94 17.00 -21.59 5.76
C ILE A 94 18.10 -21.50 6.83
N GLY A 95 17.95 -22.22 7.94
CA GLY A 95 18.95 -22.13 9.02
C GLY A 95 18.58 -22.47 10.47
N SER A 96 17.50 -23.23 10.79
CA SER A 96 17.39 -23.85 12.14
C SER A 96 18.38 -25.04 12.31
N GLY A 97 19.60 -24.87 11.80
CA GLY A 97 20.62 -25.92 11.70
C GLY A 97 21.97 -25.49 11.12
N ARG A 98 22.27 -24.19 10.96
CA ARG A 98 23.65 -23.69 10.80
C ARG A 98 23.70 -22.19 11.04
N ALA A 99 24.28 -21.82 12.18
CA ALA A 99 24.79 -20.48 12.38
C ALA A 99 25.80 -20.18 11.26
N LEU A 100 25.42 -19.35 10.29
CA LEU A 100 26.40 -18.69 9.45
C LEU A 100 27.06 -17.63 10.33
N LYS A 101 28.36 -17.82 10.58
CA LYS A 101 29.18 -16.89 11.33
C LYS A 101 29.00 -15.48 10.75
N LYS A 102 28.79 -14.55 11.66
CA LYS A 102 28.88 -13.11 11.43
C LYS A 102 30.29 -12.79 10.94
N GLU A 103 30.47 -12.65 9.64
CA GLU A 103 31.62 -11.97 9.08
C GLU A 103 31.20 -10.54 8.75
N GLY A 104 31.75 -9.63 9.54
CA GLY A 104 31.54 -8.21 9.37
C GLY A 104 32.16 -7.74 8.06
N ALA A 105 31.33 -7.11 7.24
CA ALA A 105 31.77 -6.02 6.40
C ALA A 105 30.91 -4.82 6.79
N ALA A 106 31.54 -3.85 7.46
CA ALA A 106 30.94 -2.56 7.73
C ALA A 106 30.58 -1.90 6.39
N PHE A 107 29.30 -1.62 6.16
CA PHE A 107 28.87 -0.78 5.06
C PHE A 107 29.10 0.68 5.46
N GLN A 108 30.02 1.35 4.75
CA GLN A 108 30.29 2.78 4.90
C GLN A 108 29.14 3.58 4.26
N PRO A 109 28.77 4.75 4.82
CA PRO A 109 27.79 5.63 4.20
C PRO A 109 28.41 6.40 3.02
N GLU A 110 27.54 6.99 2.20
CA GLU A 110 27.78 7.83 1.01
C GLU A 110 27.73 7.07 -0.33
N THR A 111 26.75 7.34 -1.20
CA THR A 111 26.58 8.63 -1.87
C THR A 111 25.17 8.75 -2.51
N THR A 112 24.56 9.92 -2.31
CA THR A 112 23.58 10.64 -3.14
C THR A 112 22.83 9.87 -4.24
N ILE A 113 21.55 9.57 -4.02
CA ILE A 113 20.59 9.34 -5.12
C ILE A 113 20.05 10.70 -5.56
N GLN A 114 20.70 11.28 -6.56
CA GLN A 114 20.10 12.29 -7.43
C GLN A 114 20.22 11.75 -8.85
N SER A 115 19.11 11.86 -9.61
CA SER A 115 18.96 11.50 -11.03
C SER A 115 18.61 10.05 -11.37
N LEU A 116 17.35 9.66 -11.12
CA LEU A 116 16.62 8.71 -11.99
C LEU A 116 15.25 9.26 -12.44
N CYS A 117 15.09 10.59 -12.46
CA CYS A 117 14.01 11.27 -13.18
C CYS A 117 14.63 12.09 -14.31
N GLY A 118 14.82 11.46 -15.47
CA GLY A 118 15.40 12.14 -16.63
C GLY A 118 15.70 11.18 -17.76
N GLY A 119 14.67 10.73 -18.46
CA GLY A 119 14.81 9.87 -19.64
C GLY A 119 13.59 9.98 -20.53
N ASN A 120 13.64 10.93 -21.47
CA ASN A 120 12.66 11.16 -22.53
C ASN A 120 12.31 9.85 -23.24
N ARG A 121 11.05 9.44 -23.18
CA ARG A 121 10.48 8.53 -24.18
C ARG A 121 9.81 9.39 -25.25
N ASN A 122 10.46 9.46 -26.41
CA ASN A 122 9.83 9.93 -27.64
C ASN A 122 8.60 9.06 -27.91
N LEU A 123 7.46 9.73 -28.06
CA LEU A 123 6.26 9.18 -28.66
C LEU A 123 6.49 9.09 -30.17
N SER A 124 6.41 7.89 -30.72
CA SER A 124 6.18 7.69 -32.15
C SER A 124 5.30 6.47 -32.37
N GLU A 125 4.15 6.77 -32.97
CA GLU A 125 3.35 5.93 -33.87
C GLU A 125 2.38 4.92 -33.22
N GLU A 126 1.11 5.37 -33.15
CA GLU A 126 -0.08 4.52 -33.08
C GLU A 126 -0.24 3.77 -34.43
N GLU A 127 -0.18 2.44 -34.39
CA GLU A 127 -0.61 1.60 -35.51
C GLU A 127 -2.10 1.26 -35.33
N GLU A 128 -2.92 1.81 -36.23
CA GLU A 128 -4.37 1.71 -36.30
C GLU A 128 -4.83 0.29 -36.68
N ALA A 129 -5.80 -0.27 -35.93
CA ALA A 129 -6.40 -1.57 -36.22
C ALA A 129 -7.26 -1.52 -37.51
N PRO A 130 -7.23 -2.55 -38.38
CA PRO A 130 -7.98 -2.51 -39.63
C PRO A 130 -9.50 -2.65 -39.40
N SER A 131 -10.23 -1.59 -39.73
CA SER A 131 -11.69 -1.55 -39.85
C SER A 131 -12.18 -2.45 -40.99
N ALA A 132 -13.06 -3.40 -40.66
CA ALA A 132 -13.79 -4.21 -41.64
C ALA A 132 -14.68 -3.34 -42.54
N GLY A 133 -14.34 -3.27 -43.83
CA GLY A 133 -15.11 -2.55 -44.83
C GLY A 133 -16.37 -3.31 -45.25
N LEU A 134 -17.53 -2.70 -45.04
CA LEU A 134 -18.74 -2.98 -45.80
C LEU A 134 -18.94 -1.82 -46.79
N ARG A 135 -18.51 -2.01 -48.03
CA ARG A 135 -18.96 -1.20 -49.17
C ARG A 135 -20.14 -1.93 -49.82
N GLY A 136 -21.26 -1.21 -49.93
CA GLY A 136 -22.46 -1.69 -50.58
C GLY A 136 -22.39 -1.68 -52.11
N THR A 137 -23.41 -2.29 -52.70
CA THR A 137 -23.79 -2.12 -54.11
C THR A 137 -25.31 -2.17 -54.25
N THR A 138 -25.79 -1.22 -55.04
CA THR A 138 -27.16 -0.90 -55.46
C THR A 138 -27.83 -1.91 -56.41
N ARG A 139 -29.18 -1.81 -56.47
CA ARG A 139 -30.16 -2.17 -57.54
C ARG A 139 -30.55 -3.66 -57.72
N ASN A 140 -31.83 -3.97 -57.51
CA ASN A 140 -32.90 -3.90 -58.52
C ASN A 140 -34.27 -3.77 -57.82
#